data_AF-A0A4U0UMM5-F1
#
_entry.id   AF-A0A4U0UMM5-F1
#
_cell.length_a   1.000
_cell.length_b   1.000
_cell.length_c   1.000
_cell.angle_alpha   90.00
_cell.angle_beta   90.00
_cell.angle_gamma   90.00
#
_symmetry.space_group_name_H-M   'P 1'
#
loop_
_entity.id
_entity.type
_entity.pdbx_description
1 polymer ?
#
loop_
_entity_poly.entity_id
_entity_poly.type
_entity_poly.pdbx_seq_one_letter_code
_entity_poly.pdbx_strand_id
1 'polypeptide(L)'
;MTSARAPRISYSEEQRFFIMYTRIVLCMSWQEIESGYAKLFGQDAVGLRSRGGLTSVYYRIRKRWGLEEVLKAAPETVADKLAVLRRAEWLPSDFLAKIGELQT
;
A
#
# COMPACT_ATOMS: atom_id res chain seq x y z
N MET A 1 -33.12 -1.81 14.14
CA MET A 1 -31.81 -2.06 14.78
C MET A 1 -30.71 -1.68 13.80
N THR A 2 -30.17 -0.47 13.90
CA THR A 2 -29.05 -0.02 13.07
C THR A 2 -27.76 -0.63 13.63
N SER A 3 -27.31 -1.73 13.04
CA SER A 3 -25.95 -2.23 13.27
C SER A 3 -24.99 -1.20 12.66
N ALA A 4 -24.52 -0.26 13.49
CA ALA A 4 -23.47 0.66 13.10
C ALA A 4 -22.21 -0.17 12.87
N ARG A 5 -21.88 -0.43 11.60
CA ARG A 5 -20.65 -1.12 11.21
C ARG A 5 -19.49 -0.37 11.86
N ALA A 6 -18.72 -1.05 12.70
CA ALA A 6 -17.56 -0.46 13.38
C ALA A 6 -16.71 0.35 12.37
N PRO A 7 -16.23 1.55 12.74
CA PRO A 7 -15.46 2.39 11.85
C PRO A 7 -14.33 1.59 11.22
N ARG A 8 -14.27 1.57 9.88
CA ARG A 8 -13.13 0.95 9.20
C ARG A 8 -11.89 1.73 9.61
N ILE A 9 -10.95 1.07 10.29
CA ILE A 9 -9.66 1.67 10.64
C ILE A 9 -9.08 2.30 9.37
N SER A 10 -8.73 3.58 9.41
CA SER A 10 -8.11 4.25 8.27
C SER A 10 -6.68 3.77 8.10
N TYR A 11 -6.22 3.65 6.85
CA TYR A 11 -4.79 3.43 6.59
C TYR A 11 -4.00 4.68 6.99
N SER A 12 -2.84 4.52 7.63
CA SER A 12 -1.87 5.60 7.79
C SER A 12 -1.21 5.94 6.45
N GLU A 13 -0.50 7.07 6.37
CA GLU A 13 0.27 7.40 5.15
C GLU A 13 1.39 6.38 4.90
N GLU A 14 2.05 5.87 5.94
CA GLU A 14 3.03 4.78 5.84
C GLU A 14 2.43 3.52 5.22
N GLN A 15 1.26 3.10 5.70
CA GLN A 15 0.58 1.92 5.16
C GLN A 15 0.14 2.13 3.71
N ARG A 16 -0.34 3.34 3.36
CA ARG A 16 -0.65 3.69 1.97
C ARG A 16 0.61 3.64 1.10
N PHE A 17 1.70 4.22 1.57
CA PHE A 17 2.98 4.21 0.87
C PHE A 17 3.49 2.80 0.65
N PHE A 18 3.48 1.95 1.69
CA PHE A 18 3.91 0.55 1.57
C PHE A 18 3.17 -0.17 0.44
N ILE A 19 1.83 -0.06 0.38
CA ILE A 19 1.01 -0.71 -0.65
C ILE A 19 1.42 -0.22 -2.04
N MET A 20 1.62 1.08 -2.20
CA MET A 20 1.95 1.68 -3.50
C MET A 20 3.38 1.34 -3.93
N TYR A 21 4.33 1.43 -3.01
CA TYR A 21 5.74 1.16 -3.24
C TYR A 21 5.97 -0.29 -3.63
N THR A 22 5.45 -1.23 -2.85
CA THR A 22 5.62 -2.67 -3.14
C THR A 22 4.93 -3.07 -4.43
N ARG A 23 3.76 -2.52 -4.73
CA ARG A 23 3.03 -2.83 -5.97
C ARG A 23 3.66 -2.22 -7.22
N ILE A 24 3.98 -0.91 -7.18
CA ILE A 24 4.36 -0.13 -8.37
C ILE A 24 5.87 -0.13 -8.59
N VAL A 25 6.65 0.02 -7.53
CA VAL A 25 8.11 0.15 -7.64
C VAL A 25 8.76 -1.23 -7.65
N LEU A 26 8.37 -2.11 -6.72
CA LEU A 26 8.94 -3.46 -6.58
C LEU A 26 8.22 -4.53 -7.40
N CYS A 27 7.10 -4.17 -8.03
CA CYS A 27 6.31 -5.09 -8.85
C CYS A 27 5.86 -6.37 -8.11
N MET A 28 5.76 -6.34 -6.78
CA MET A 28 5.37 -7.49 -5.99
C MET A 28 3.94 -7.96 -6.31
N SER A 29 3.73 -9.26 -6.18
CA SER A 29 2.40 -9.88 -6.24
C SER A 29 1.58 -9.51 -5.01
N TRP A 30 0.25 -9.57 -5.13
CA TRP A 30 -0.62 -9.28 -3.99
C TRP A 30 -0.43 -10.24 -2.81
N GLN A 31 0.06 -11.46 -3.05
CA GLN A 31 0.38 -12.42 -2.00
C GLN A 31 1.61 -11.99 -1.20
N GLU A 32 2.68 -11.57 -1.88
CA GLU A 32 3.89 -11.03 -1.23
C GLU A 32 3.57 -9.76 -0.45
N ILE A 33 2.76 -8.87 -1.03
CA ILE A 33 2.33 -7.63 -0.38
C ILE A 33 1.53 -7.94 0.89
N GLU A 34 0.60 -8.89 0.85
CA GLU A 34 -0.20 -9.30 2.02
C GLU A 34 0.70 -9.83 3.15
N SER A 35 1.65 -10.71 2.84
CA SER A 35 2.63 -11.23 3.81
C SER A 35 3.54 -10.13 4.38
N GLY A 36 4.09 -9.27 3.52
CA GLY A 36 4.97 -8.17 3.94
C GLY A 36 4.23 -7.13 4.80
N TYR A 37 2.97 -6.84 4.46
CA TYR A 37 2.13 -5.92 5.21
C TYR A 37 1.89 -6.42 6.64
N ALA A 38 1.55 -7.71 6.79
CA ALA A 38 1.36 -8.34 8.11
C ALA A 38 2.66 -8.37 8.93
N LYS A 39 3.81 -8.61 8.28
CA LYS A 39 5.13 -8.60 8.93
C LYS A 39 5.50 -7.21 9.44
N LEU A 40 5.25 -6.15 8.65
CA LEU A 40 5.69 -4.80 8.97
C LEU A 40 4.78 -4.08 9.98
N PHE A 41 3.46 -4.26 9.85
CA PHE A 41 2.48 -3.54 10.69
C PHE A 41 1.86 -4.41 11.78
N GLY A 42 2.17 -5.71 11.83
CA GLY A 42 1.59 -6.66 12.76
C GLY A 42 0.19 -7.13 12.36
N GLN A 43 -0.21 -8.28 12.91
CA GLN A 43 -1.54 -8.85 12.68
C GLN A 43 -2.66 -8.09 13.42
N ASP A 44 -2.33 -7.44 14.54
CA ASP A 44 -3.32 -6.77 15.40
C ASP A 44 -3.62 -5.32 15.00
N ALA A 45 -2.66 -4.58 14.44
CA ALA A 45 -2.90 -3.22 13.94
C ALA A 45 -3.82 -3.19 12.71
N VAL A 46 -4.17 -4.38 12.22
CA VAL A 46 -4.69 -4.64 10.89
C VAL A 46 -5.63 -5.83 11.01
N GLY A 47 -6.84 -5.63 11.56
CA GLY A 47 -7.89 -6.67 11.46
C GLY A 47 -7.93 -7.18 10.01
N LEU A 48 -7.49 -8.44 9.82
CA LEU A 48 -6.76 -8.90 8.63
C LEU A 48 -7.17 -8.20 7.34
N ARG A 49 -6.31 -7.33 6.80
CA ARG A 49 -6.50 -6.77 5.46
C ARG A 49 -6.14 -7.85 4.46
N SER A 50 -7.16 -8.60 4.07
CA SER A 50 -7.03 -9.60 3.02
C SER A 50 -6.48 -8.99 1.74
N ARG A 51 -5.93 -9.84 0.89
CA ARG A 51 -5.54 -9.52 -0.49
C ARG A 51 -6.52 -8.60 -1.21
N GLY A 52 -7.80 -8.94 -1.21
CA GLY A 52 -8.84 -8.12 -1.86
C GLY A 52 -9.03 -6.74 -1.23
N GLY A 53 -8.81 -6.64 0.09
CA GLY A 53 -8.80 -5.38 0.82
C GLY A 53 -7.64 -4.47 0.42
N LEU A 54 -6.43 -5.01 0.30
CA LEU A 54 -5.23 -4.29 -0.14
C LEU A 54 -5.36 -3.84 -1.60
N THR A 55 -5.82 -4.73 -2.49
CA THR A 55 -6.11 -4.39 -3.89
C THR A 55 -7.11 -3.25 -4.02
N SER A 56 -8.20 -3.28 -3.25
CA SER A 56 -9.22 -2.21 -3.27
C SER A 56 -8.68 -0.87 -2.75
N VAL A 57 -7.70 -0.92 -1.85
CA VAL A 57 -7.07 0.27 -1.27
C VAL A 57 -6.08 0.87 -2.24
N TYR A 58 -5.29 0.05 -2.91
CA TYR A 58 -4.41 0.47 -3.99
C TYR A 58 -5.13 1.32 -5.05
N TYR A 59 -6.27 0.86 -5.58
CA TYR A 59 -7.03 1.64 -6.56
C TYR A 59 -7.54 2.98 -6.01
N ARG A 60 -7.96 3.01 -4.74
CA ARG A 60 -8.37 4.27 -4.08
C ARG A 60 -7.20 5.22 -3.86
N ILE A 61 -6.02 4.68 -3.52
CA ILE A 61 -4.81 5.50 -3.36
C ILE A 61 -4.37 6.05 -4.71
N ARG A 62 -4.35 5.26 -5.80
CA ARG A 62 -4.06 5.76 -7.16
C ARG A 62 -4.90 6.98 -7.50
N LYS A 63 -6.22 6.87 -7.33
CA LYS A 63 -7.16 7.98 -7.56
C LYS A 63 -6.83 9.18 -6.68
N ARG A 64 -6.61 8.98 -5.38
CA ARG A 64 -6.24 10.06 -4.43
C ARG A 64 -4.92 10.72 -4.80
N TRP A 65 -3.99 9.96 -5.36
CA TRP A 65 -2.64 10.39 -5.69
C TRP A 65 -2.49 10.96 -7.10
N GLY A 66 -3.59 11.00 -7.87
CA GLY A 66 -3.61 11.48 -9.25
C GLY A 66 -2.86 10.57 -10.22
N LEU A 67 -2.71 9.28 -9.89
CA LEU A 67 -2.08 8.30 -10.77
C LEU A 67 -3.08 7.79 -11.81
N GLU A 68 -2.57 7.36 -12.96
CA GLU A 68 -3.38 6.88 -14.06
C GLU A 68 -4.25 5.69 -13.63
N GLU A 69 -5.50 5.64 -14.11
CA GLU A 69 -6.37 4.50 -13.80
C GLU A 69 -5.92 3.29 -14.61
N VAL A 70 -5.35 2.29 -13.93
CA VAL A 70 -4.93 1.05 -14.58
C VAL A 70 -6.09 0.08 -14.64
N LEU A 71 -6.38 -0.43 -15.84
CA LEU A 71 -7.12 -1.67 -16.00
C LEU A 71 -6.33 -2.80 -15.32
N LYS A 72 -7.01 -3.83 -14.80
CA LYS A 72 -6.42 -4.91 -13.96
C LYS A 72 -5.14 -5.58 -14.50
N ALA A 73 -4.83 -5.42 -15.80
CA ALA A 73 -3.69 -6.03 -16.49
C ALA A 73 -2.69 -5.02 -17.11
N ALA A 74 -2.88 -3.71 -16.93
CA ALA A 74 -1.96 -2.72 -17.50
C ALA A 74 -0.65 -2.68 -16.69
N PRO A 75 0.53 -2.60 -17.34
CA PRO A 75 1.79 -2.42 -16.65
C PRO A 75 1.90 -1.02 -16.03
N GLU A 76 2.62 -0.94 -14.91
CA GLU A 76 2.89 0.31 -14.20
C GLU A 76 3.87 1.19 -14.98
N THR A 77 3.64 2.50 -15.01
CA THR A 77 4.48 3.43 -15.81
C THR A 77 5.70 3.93 -15.04
N VAL A 78 6.71 4.44 -15.75
CA VAL A 78 7.86 5.14 -15.13
C VAL A 78 7.38 6.36 -14.34
N ALA A 79 6.37 7.06 -14.84
CA ALA A 79 5.77 8.21 -14.17
C ALA A 79 5.14 7.82 -12.83
N ASP A 80 4.42 6.68 -12.78
CA ASP A 80 3.86 6.14 -11.55
C ASP A 80 4.94 5.81 -10.53
N LYS A 81 6.02 5.15 -10.96
CA LYS A 81 7.16 4.84 -10.08
C LYS A 81 7.76 6.10 -9.46
N LEU A 82 8.04 7.12 -10.27
CA LEU A 82 8.58 8.39 -9.78
C LEU A 82 7.62 9.10 -8.84
N ALA A 83 6.31 9.07 -9.13
CA ALA A 83 5.29 9.69 -8.30
C ALA A 83 5.15 8.99 -6.93
N VAL A 84 5.37 7.67 -6.86
CA VAL A 84 5.46 6.95 -5.59
C VAL A 84 6.74 7.31 -4.85
N LEU A 85 7.90 7.25 -5.52
CA LEU A 85 9.21 7.52 -4.90
C LEU A 85 9.29 8.92 -4.28
N ARG A 86 8.77 9.96 -4.94
CA ARG A 86 8.72 11.33 -4.39
C ARG A 86 7.99 11.43 -3.05
N ARG A 87 7.07 10.51 -2.75
CA ARG A 87 6.35 10.52 -1.46
C ARG A 87 7.20 10.02 -0.30
N ALA A 88 8.32 9.34 -0.57
CA ALA A 88 9.28 8.95 0.46
C ALA A 88 9.86 10.18 1.19
N GLU A 89 9.94 11.34 0.52
CA GLU A 89 10.47 12.59 1.09
C GLU A 89 9.71 13.06 2.35
N TRP A 90 8.45 12.65 2.51
CA TRP A 90 7.57 13.08 3.60
C TRP A 90 7.36 11.99 4.66
N LEU A 91 8.11 10.89 4.58
CA LEU A 91 7.97 9.76 5.48
C LEU A 91 9.12 9.67 6.47
N PRO A 92 8.88 9.09 7.67
CA PRO A 92 9.94 8.87 8.64
C PRO A 92 11.06 8.00 8.08
N SER A 93 12.31 8.37 8.36
CA SER A 93 13.50 7.67 7.85
C SER A 93 13.63 6.25 8.39
N ASP A 94 13.19 6.00 9.63
CA ASP A 94 13.17 4.67 10.24
C ASP A 94 12.16 3.74 9.55
N PHE A 95 11.01 4.28 9.13
CA PHE A 95 10.05 3.56 8.30
C PHE A 95 10.65 3.20 6.94
N LEU A 96 11.29 4.17 6.27
CA LEU A 96 11.94 3.91 4.97
C LEU A 96 13.05 2.85 5.08
N ALA A 97 13.85 2.89 6.14
CA ALA A 97 14.87 1.87 6.40
C ALA A 97 14.25 0.48 6.56
N LYS A 98 13.19 0.33 7.36
CA LYS A 98 12.47 -0.94 7.55
C LYS A 98 11.91 -1.50 6.25
N ILE A 99 11.40 -0.67 5.34
CA ILE A 99 10.90 -1.16 4.04
C ILE A 99 12.06 -1.57 3.13
N GLY A 100 13.19 -0.87 3.18
CA GLY A 100 14.40 -1.23 2.44
C GLY A 100 14.94 -2.61 2.84
N GLU A 101 14.90 -2.95 4.12
CA GLU A 101 15.29 -4.28 4.63
C GLU A 101 14.40 -5.42 4.12
N LEU A 102 13.14 -5.14 3.76
CA LEU A 102 12.23 -6.13 3.15
C LEU A 102 12.60 -6.49 1.69
N GLN A 103 13.63 -5.86 1.13
CA GLN A 103 14.11 -6.10 -0.25
C GLN A 103 15.26 -7.11 -0.35
N THR A 104 15.86 -7.48 0.77
CA THR A 104 16.95 -8.47 0.91
C THR A 104 16.43 -9.84 1.30
#